data_AF-A0A0E1VUI1-F1
#
_entry.id   AF-A0A0E1VUI1-F1
#
_cell.length_a   1.000
_cell.length_b   1.000
_cell.length_c   1.000
_cell.angle_alpha   90.00
_cell.angle_beta   90.00
_cell.angle_gamma   90.00
#
_symmetry.space_group_name_H-M   'P 1'
#
loop_
_entity.id
_entity.type
_entity.pdbx_description
1 polymer ?
#
loop_
_entity_poly.entity_id
_entity_poly.type
_entity_poly.pdbx_seq_one_letter_code
_entity_poly.pdbx_strand_id
1 'polypeptide(L)'
;MAALATVTLVACGGDDPSSGAVSAGNSPAIVPSVPAATPATPTATAAESEQDVFARTAPADKVLDDSNVYDTTKDGSIALSKVNEDSSVKRHTITINGKVLPYVARAGHLVAYRQNGAGKKAEAAIFYTAYTRDALPKEHRPVTFLWNGGPGSASIWLHMGSWGPKRLKSDAPNMADPTKQPDSFPFEDNAISLLDQSDIVFVDPPGTGLSTAIAPLKNGDLWGTDDDAQVVADFITSYTNKYNRQSSPKYLYGESYGGIRTPIVANCWSRQVPAATFPIRPASRPGCWTDSSSIRRSSITTPIAT
;
A
#
# COMPACT_ATOMS: atom_id res chain seq x y z
N MET A 1 10.41 8.81 -48.38
CA MET A 1 8.98 9.20 -48.36
C MET A 1 8.35 8.56 -47.13
N ALA A 2 7.61 9.21 -46.24
CA ALA A 2 7.37 10.61 -45.94
C ALA A 2 6.78 10.62 -44.52
N ALA A 3 7.14 11.62 -43.72
CA ALA A 3 6.48 11.94 -42.45
C ALA A 3 5.08 12.51 -42.72
N LEU A 4 4.14 12.32 -41.80
CA LEU A 4 2.95 13.17 -41.70
C LEU A 4 2.75 13.60 -40.24
N ALA A 5 3.03 14.86 -39.98
CA ALA A 5 2.52 15.62 -38.84
C ALA A 5 1.22 16.31 -39.28
N THR A 6 0.30 16.54 -38.33
CA THR A 6 -0.86 17.41 -38.57
C THR A 6 -0.91 18.46 -37.46
N VAL A 7 -0.74 19.71 -37.88
CA VAL A 7 -0.95 20.94 -37.11
C VAL A 7 -2.29 21.52 -37.53
N THR A 8 -3.03 22.11 -36.61
CA THR A 8 -4.11 23.05 -36.93
C THR A 8 -3.97 24.29 -36.07
N LEU A 9 -3.87 25.45 -36.73
CA LEU A 9 -3.80 26.79 -36.18
C LEU A 9 -5.15 27.49 -36.41
N VAL A 10 -5.60 28.33 -35.48
CA VAL A 10 -6.42 29.51 -35.79
C VAL A 10 -5.94 30.67 -34.94
N ALA A 11 -5.75 31.82 -35.58
CA ALA A 11 -5.33 33.11 -35.03
C ALA A 11 -6.48 34.12 -35.10
N CYS A 12 -6.44 35.15 -34.24
CA CYS A 12 -7.06 36.45 -34.49
C CYS A 12 -6.01 37.54 -34.20
N GLY A 13 -5.78 38.43 -35.17
CA GLY A 13 -4.81 39.52 -35.12
C GLY A 13 -5.42 40.90 -34.84
N GLY A 14 -4.55 41.92 -34.87
CA GLY A 14 -4.87 43.35 -34.86
C GLY A 14 -3.61 44.19 -34.64
N ASP A 15 -3.15 44.85 -35.70
CA ASP A 15 -1.87 45.57 -35.85
C ASP A 15 -1.93 47.09 -35.49
N ASP A 16 -0.81 47.64 -34.95
CA ASP A 16 -0.02 48.89 -35.23
C ASP A 16 -0.66 50.18 -35.88
N PRO A 17 -0.03 51.41 -35.93
CA PRO A 17 1.41 51.74 -35.88
C PRO A 17 1.90 53.12 -35.32
N SER A 18 3.23 53.27 -35.27
CA SER A 18 4.05 54.45 -35.69
C SER A 18 4.44 55.58 -34.72
N SER A 19 5.61 56.14 -35.07
CA SER A 19 6.58 57.00 -34.38
C SER A 19 6.36 58.52 -34.50
N GLY A 20 6.88 59.29 -33.54
CA GLY A 20 7.18 60.73 -33.69
C GLY A 20 7.95 61.35 -32.50
N ALA A 21 9.10 61.97 -32.77
CA ALA A 21 9.75 62.99 -31.90
C ALA A 21 8.94 64.32 -32.04
N VAL A 22 8.91 65.31 -31.14
CA VAL A 22 10.01 66.13 -30.56
C VAL A 22 9.49 67.01 -29.40
N SER A 23 10.40 67.39 -28.49
CA SER A 23 10.59 68.72 -27.87
C SER A 23 10.38 68.92 -26.35
N ALA A 24 11.30 69.75 -25.83
CA ALA A 24 11.71 70.05 -24.48
C ALA A 24 10.68 70.69 -23.54
N GLY A 25 10.86 70.46 -22.24
CA GLY A 25 10.26 71.28 -21.18
C GLY A 25 10.68 70.85 -19.77
N ASN A 26 11.61 71.61 -19.19
CA ASN A 26 11.94 71.79 -17.77
C ASN A 26 12.25 70.57 -16.87
N SER A 27 13.54 70.49 -16.48
CA SER A 27 14.01 69.78 -15.29
C SER A 27 13.59 70.49 -13.99
N PRO A 28 13.17 69.74 -12.97
CA PRO A 28 13.43 70.10 -11.58
C PRO A 28 14.44 69.13 -10.94
N ALA A 29 15.13 69.63 -9.92
CA ALA A 29 16.33 69.07 -9.31
C ALA A 29 16.19 67.63 -8.74
N ILE A 30 17.22 66.83 -8.97
CA ILE A 30 17.42 65.49 -8.38
C ILE A 30 17.80 65.67 -6.90
N VAL A 31 16.95 65.16 -6.00
CA VAL A 31 17.31 64.90 -4.60
C VAL A 31 18.03 63.55 -4.55
N PRO A 32 19.21 63.41 -3.93
CA PRO A 32 19.89 62.13 -3.88
C PRO A 32 19.07 61.13 -3.06
N SER A 33 18.62 60.05 -3.70
CA SER A 33 18.00 58.91 -3.05
C SER A 33 19.05 58.15 -2.24
N VAL A 34 18.76 57.96 -0.94
CA VAL A 34 19.51 57.05 -0.08
C VAL A 34 19.43 55.63 -0.69
N PRO A 35 20.55 54.89 -0.84
CA PRO A 35 20.48 53.52 -1.31
C PRO A 35 19.62 52.71 -0.36
N ALA A 36 18.50 52.20 -0.84
CA ALA A 36 17.71 51.21 -0.10
C ALA A 36 18.61 50.00 0.17
N ALA A 37 18.83 49.68 1.44
CA ALA A 37 19.51 48.45 1.81
C ALA A 37 18.74 47.28 1.23
N THR A 38 19.39 46.51 0.36
CA THR A 38 18.87 45.25 -0.17
C THR A 38 18.49 44.36 1.03
N PRO A 39 17.22 43.91 1.16
CA PRO A 39 16.88 42.93 2.17
C PRO A 39 17.74 41.70 1.91
N ALA A 40 18.50 41.27 2.92
CA ALA A 40 19.25 40.03 2.84
C ALA A 40 18.28 38.91 2.44
N THR A 41 18.59 38.23 1.34
CA THR A 41 17.91 36.99 0.96
C THR A 41 17.87 36.09 2.19
N PRO A 42 16.69 35.62 2.65
CA PRO A 42 16.64 34.70 3.77
C PRO A 42 17.46 33.49 3.37
N THR A 43 18.51 33.21 4.14
CA THR A 43 19.33 32.01 3.98
C THR A 43 18.36 30.84 3.99
N ALA A 44 18.23 30.13 2.86
CA ALA A 44 17.42 28.94 2.76
C ALA A 44 17.89 27.98 3.85
N THR A 45 17.03 27.74 4.85
CA THR A 45 17.26 26.74 5.88
C THR A 45 17.64 25.45 5.15
N ALA A 46 18.82 24.90 5.43
CA ALA A 46 19.21 23.62 4.84
C ALA A 46 18.07 22.62 5.05
N ALA A 47 17.62 21.97 3.97
CA ALA A 47 16.56 20.98 4.07
C ALA A 47 16.97 19.91 5.09
N GLU A 48 16.16 19.72 6.13
CA GLU A 48 16.37 18.71 7.16
C GLU A 48 16.55 17.34 6.48
N SER A 49 17.56 16.56 6.89
CA SER A 49 17.78 15.25 6.30
C SER A 49 16.66 14.28 6.71
N GLU A 50 16.40 13.26 5.89
CA GLU A 50 15.43 12.23 6.26
C GLU A 50 15.82 11.52 7.56
N GLN A 51 17.12 11.33 7.78
CA GLN A 51 17.65 10.71 9.00
C GLN A 51 17.32 11.54 10.25
N ASP A 52 17.42 12.87 10.16
CA ASP A 52 17.08 13.77 11.28
C ASP A 52 15.58 13.73 11.57
N VAL A 53 14.74 13.79 10.52
CA VAL A 53 13.29 13.65 10.65
C VAL A 53 12.96 12.30 11.27
N PHE A 54 13.55 11.21 10.78
CA PHE A 54 13.31 9.85 11.27
C PHE A 54 13.69 9.70 12.75
N ALA A 55 14.84 10.23 13.15
CA ALA A 55 15.29 10.18 14.55
C ALA A 55 14.28 10.84 15.50
N ARG A 56 13.60 11.89 15.03
CA ARG A 56 12.60 12.65 15.79
C ARG A 56 11.18 12.06 15.72
N THR A 57 10.76 11.54 14.57
CA THR A 57 9.35 11.18 14.33
C THR A 57 9.06 9.68 14.41
N ALA A 58 10.03 8.81 14.15
CA ALA A 58 9.81 7.38 14.21
C ALA A 58 9.50 6.96 15.66
N PRO A 59 8.57 6.02 15.92
CA PRO A 59 8.39 5.46 17.26
C PRO A 59 9.67 4.77 17.74
N ALA A 60 9.90 4.78 19.06
CA ALA A 60 10.99 4.02 19.66
C ALA A 60 10.78 2.51 19.51
N ASP A 61 11.87 1.76 19.67
CA ASP A 61 11.81 0.30 19.73
C ASP A 61 10.90 -0.13 20.88
N LYS A 62 9.98 -1.04 20.59
CA LYS A 62 9.01 -1.59 21.54
C LYS A 62 8.92 -3.08 21.31
N VAL A 63 9.09 -3.87 22.36
CA VAL A 63 8.76 -5.30 22.33
C VAL A 63 7.31 -5.45 22.77
N LEU A 64 6.55 -6.26 22.02
CA LEU A 64 5.24 -6.71 22.41
C LEU A 64 5.33 -8.20 22.73
N ASP A 65 4.97 -8.57 23.95
CA ASP A 65 4.80 -9.96 24.35
C ASP A 65 3.32 -10.33 24.22
N ASP A 66 3.02 -11.17 23.24
CA ASP A 66 1.68 -11.71 23.01
C ASP A 66 1.74 -13.23 23.21
N SER A 67 1.22 -13.69 24.34
CA SER A 67 1.16 -15.11 24.70
C SER A 67 -0.11 -15.80 24.19
N ASN A 68 -0.94 -15.13 23.40
CA ASN A 68 -2.14 -15.74 22.84
C ASN A 68 -1.77 -16.84 21.83
N VAL A 69 -2.60 -17.88 21.80
CA VAL A 69 -2.54 -18.91 20.75
C VAL A 69 -3.61 -18.60 19.73
N TYR A 70 -3.19 -18.35 18.50
CA TYR A 70 -4.08 -18.09 17.38
C TYR A 70 -4.35 -19.41 16.64
N ASP A 71 -5.51 -19.99 16.90
CA ASP A 71 -5.93 -21.26 16.29
C ASP A 71 -6.25 -21.03 14.80
N THR A 72 -5.55 -21.76 13.93
CA THR A 72 -5.70 -21.69 12.46
C THR A 72 -6.66 -22.74 11.89
N THR A 73 -7.19 -23.64 12.73
CA THR A 73 -8.17 -24.64 12.29
C THR A 73 -9.52 -24.01 11.95
N LYS A 74 -10.40 -24.78 11.31
CA LYS A 74 -11.75 -24.34 10.91
C LYS A 74 -12.57 -23.79 12.08
N ASP A 75 -12.42 -24.36 13.27
CA ASP A 75 -13.14 -23.97 14.48
C ASP A 75 -12.40 -22.92 15.32
N GLY A 76 -11.22 -22.49 14.87
CA GLY A 76 -10.40 -21.50 15.55
C GLY A 76 -11.12 -20.17 15.71
N SER A 77 -11.04 -19.64 16.94
CA SER A 77 -11.54 -18.32 17.29
C SER A 77 -10.86 -17.80 18.55
N ILE A 78 -10.86 -16.48 18.75
CA ILE A 78 -10.37 -15.81 19.95
C ILE A 78 -11.44 -14.87 20.51
N ALA A 79 -11.48 -14.71 21.84
CA ALA A 79 -12.31 -13.69 22.46
C ALA A 79 -11.77 -12.30 22.15
N LEU A 80 -12.64 -11.35 21.77
CA LEU A 80 -12.24 -9.97 21.47
C LEU A 80 -11.42 -9.33 22.59
N SER A 81 -11.76 -9.60 23.86
CA SER A 81 -11.06 -9.06 25.04
C SER A 81 -9.62 -9.53 25.19
N LYS A 82 -9.19 -10.56 24.44
CA LYS A 82 -7.81 -11.06 24.43
C LYS A 82 -6.96 -10.45 23.31
N VAL A 83 -7.59 -9.81 22.33
CA VAL A 83 -6.86 -9.25 21.17
C VAL A 83 -6.18 -7.96 21.59
N ASN A 84 -4.86 -7.91 21.45
CA ASN A 84 -4.07 -6.71 21.67
C ASN A 84 -3.75 -6.03 20.33
N GLU A 85 -4.27 -4.82 20.12
CA GLU A 85 -4.02 -4.02 18.90
C GLU A 85 -2.77 -3.12 19.00
N ASP A 86 -1.88 -3.38 19.96
CA ASP A 86 -0.52 -2.86 19.95
C ASP A 86 0.37 -3.60 18.94
N SER A 87 1.55 -3.05 18.66
CA SER A 87 2.56 -3.72 17.85
C SER A 87 3.93 -3.71 18.50
N SER A 88 4.70 -4.75 18.19
CA SER A 88 6.16 -4.73 18.30
C SER A 88 6.71 -3.77 17.24
N VAL A 89 7.72 -2.99 17.60
CA VAL A 89 8.29 -1.91 16.78
C VAL A 89 9.81 -2.01 16.84
N LYS A 90 10.46 -1.94 15.68
CA LYS A 90 11.92 -1.91 15.57
C LYS A 90 12.38 -0.94 14.49
N ARG A 91 13.30 -0.03 14.83
CA ARG A 91 13.95 0.87 13.87
C ARG A 91 15.10 0.16 13.16
N HIS A 92 15.18 0.33 11.85
CA HIS A 92 16.20 -0.29 11.00
C HIS A 92 16.64 0.62 9.87
N THR A 93 17.67 0.21 9.16
CA THR A 93 18.14 0.81 7.90
C THR A 93 18.35 -0.28 6.87
N ILE A 94 18.14 0.03 5.59
CA ILE A 94 18.47 -0.82 4.44
C ILE A 94 19.18 0.01 3.37
N THR A 95 20.07 -0.60 2.61
CA THR A 95 20.68 0.03 1.44
C THR A 95 20.01 -0.48 0.16
N ILE A 96 19.33 0.40 -0.58
CA ILE A 96 18.70 0.09 -1.87
C ILE A 96 19.27 1.06 -2.91
N ASN A 97 19.77 0.54 -4.03
CA ASN A 97 20.36 1.35 -5.10
C ASN A 97 21.40 2.37 -4.62
N GLY A 98 22.24 1.95 -3.66
CA GLY A 98 23.30 2.79 -3.06
C GLY A 98 22.81 3.84 -2.06
N LYS A 99 21.51 3.89 -1.72
CA LYS A 99 20.94 4.83 -0.75
C LYS A 99 20.58 4.12 0.55
N VAL A 100 20.99 4.69 1.68
CA VAL A 100 20.61 4.21 3.02
C VAL A 100 19.24 4.77 3.37
N LEU A 101 18.27 3.88 3.55
CA LEU A 101 16.88 4.21 3.85
C LEU A 101 16.55 3.80 5.29
N PRO A 102 16.24 4.74 6.19
CA PRO A 102 15.71 4.39 7.50
C PRO A 102 14.26 3.92 7.38
N TYR A 103 13.88 2.91 8.17
CA TYR A 103 12.50 2.40 8.20
C TYR A 103 12.14 1.82 9.56
N VAL A 104 10.83 1.68 9.79
CA VAL A 104 10.27 1.04 10.98
C VAL A 104 9.65 -0.29 10.57
N ALA A 105 10.09 -1.37 11.22
CA ALA A 105 9.42 -2.66 11.18
C ALA A 105 8.37 -2.72 12.30
N ARG A 106 7.16 -3.17 11.97
CA ARG A 106 6.07 -3.39 12.92
C ARG A 106 5.48 -4.77 12.74
N ALA A 107 5.15 -5.44 13.83
CA ALA A 107 4.39 -6.69 13.81
C ALA A 107 3.38 -6.71 14.95
N GLY A 108 2.17 -7.19 14.68
CA GLY A 108 1.09 -7.26 15.67
C GLY A 108 -0.24 -7.58 15.02
N HIS A 109 -1.32 -7.37 15.76
CA HIS A 109 -2.68 -7.66 15.31
C HIS A 109 -3.49 -6.38 15.19
N LEU A 110 -4.42 -6.37 14.23
CA LEU A 110 -5.53 -5.43 14.24
C LEU A 110 -6.83 -6.20 14.08
N VAL A 111 -7.89 -5.68 14.69
CA VAL A 111 -9.23 -6.24 14.54
C VAL A 111 -9.82 -5.74 13.23
N ALA A 112 -10.28 -6.67 12.39
CA ALA A 112 -11.10 -6.36 11.22
C ALA A 112 -12.54 -6.08 11.68
N TYR A 113 -12.95 -4.80 11.59
CA TYR A 113 -14.28 -4.36 11.99
C TYR A 113 -15.23 -4.19 10.80
N ARG A 114 -16.21 -5.08 10.67
CA ARG A 114 -17.28 -4.94 9.69
C ARG A 114 -18.26 -3.85 10.10
N GLN A 115 -18.55 -2.92 9.19
CA GLN A 115 -19.67 -1.99 9.35
C GLN A 115 -20.98 -2.72 9.03
N ASN A 116 -21.99 -2.56 9.88
CA ASN A 116 -23.35 -3.00 9.63
C ASN A 116 -24.36 -1.97 10.17
N GLY A 117 -25.65 -2.17 9.92
CA GLY A 117 -26.71 -1.26 10.37
C GLY A 117 -26.83 -1.12 11.90
N ALA A 118 -26.19 -2.01 12.68
CA ALA A 118 -26.17 -2.00 14.14
C ALA A 118 -24.85 -1.47 14.73
N GLY A 119 -23.89 -1.04 13.90
CA GLY A 119 -22.58 -0.53 14.32
C GLY A 119 -21.40 -1.31 13.74
N LYS A 120 -20.33 -1.48 14.51
CA LYS A 120 -19.14 -2.22 14.11
C LYS A 120 -19.13 -3.60 14.74
N LYS A 121 -18.97 -4.64 13.93
CA LYS A 121 -18.79 -6.03 14.39
C LYS A 121 -17.31 -6.41 14.25
N ALA A 122 -16.66 -6.82 15.33
CA ALA A 122 -15.33 -7.41 15.29
C ALA A 122 -15.43 -8.82 14.70
N GLU A 123 -14.64 -9.12 13.68
CA GLU A 123 -14.76 -10.41 12.99
C GLU A 123 -13.50 -11.27 13.02
N ALA A 124 -12.33 -10.65 12.95
CA ALA A 124 -11.07 -11.38 13.00
C ALA A 124 -9.97 -10.53 13.61
N ALA A 125 -9.06 -11.18 14.33
CA ALA A 125 -7.77 -10.63 14.69
C ALA A 125 -6.79 -10.99 13.57
N ILE A 126 -6.37 -9.98 12.81
CA ILE A 126 -5.51 -10.14 11.65
C ILE A 126 -4.09 -9.74 12.03
N PHE A 127 -3.19 -10.71 11.99
CA PHE A 127 -1.77 -10.47 12.09
C PHE A 127 -1.24 -9.79 10.83
N TYR A 128 -0.34 -8.83 11.04
CA TYR A 128 0.37 -8.17 9.96
C TYR A 128 1.82 -7.93 10.33
N THR A 129 2.66 -7.84 9.29
CA THR A 129 4.00 -7.25 9.39
C THR A 129 4.08 -6.05 8.45
N ALA A 130 4.49 -4.90 8.95
CA ALA A 130 4.60 -3.67 8.17
C ALA A 130 6.00 -3.08 8.20
N TYR A 131 6.43 -2.54 7.06
CA TYR A 131 7.68 -1.80 6.89
C TYR A 131 7.39 -0.43 6.32
N THR A 132 7.68 0.62 7.09
CA THR A 132 7.25 1.98 6.75
C THR A 132 8.40 2.99 6.84
N ARG A 133 8.39 3.97 5.94
CA ARG A 133 9.29 5.13 5.97
C ARG A 133 8.58 6.32 6.60
N ASP A 134 8.48 6.30 7.92
CA ASP A 134 7.69 7.26 8.71
C ASP A 134 8.19 8.71 8.65
N ALA A 135 9.41 8.94 8.16
CA ALA A 135 9.96 10.27 7.93
C ALA A 135 9.42 10.96 6.65
N LEU A 136 8.73 10.22 5.78
CA LEU A 136 8.23 10.75 4.51
C LEU A 136 6.77 11.23 4.61
N PRO A 137 6.38 12.29 3.86
CA PRO A 137 5.00 12.73 3.76
C PRO A 137 4.06 11.63 3.26
N LYS A 138 2.91 11.46 3.91
CA LYS A 138 2.01 10.33 3.68
C LYS A 138 1.23 10.44 2.38
N GLU A 139 0.97 11.65 1.92
CA GLU A 139 0.14 12.00 0.75
C GLU A 139 0.75 11.46 -0.55
N HIS A 140 2.07 11.37 -0.59
CA HIS A 140 2.83 10.88 -1.75
C HIS A 140 3.48 9.53 -1.52
N ARG A 141 3.25 8.93 -0.34
CA ARG A 141 3.85 7.66 0.04
C ARG A 141 2.79 6.56 -0.02
N PRO A 142 2.81 5.71 -1.06
CA PRO A 142 1.86 4.62 -1.16
C PRO A 142 1.99 3.61 -0.02
N VAL A 143 0.90 2.88 0.22
CA VAL A 143 0.89 1.67 1.04
C VAL A 143 0.47 0.51 0.14
N THR A 144 1.34 -0.49 0.03
CA THR A 144 1.05 -1.73 -0.67
C THR A 144 0.68 -2.80 0.34
N PHE A 145 -0.53 -3.34 0.24
CA PHE A 145 -0.97 -4.49 1.03
C PHE A 145 -0.73 -5.77 0.24
N LEU A 146 -0.08 -6.75 0.87
CA LEU A 146 0.36 -7.99 0.26
C LEU A 146 -0.21 -9.18 1.02
N TRP A 147 -0.68 -10.17 0.27
CA TRP A 147 -1.11 -11.46 0.82
C TRP A 147 -0.79 -12.59 -0.14
N ASN A 148 -0.50 -13.75 0.43
CA ASN A 148 -0.27 -14.96 -0.34
C ASN A 148 -1.59 -15.64 -0.75
N GLY A 149 -1.45 -16.62 -1.63
CA GLY A 149 -2.53 -17.50 -2.08
C GLY A 149 -2.65 -18.77 -1.24
N GLY A 150 -2.79 -19.91 -1.92
CA GLY A 150 -3.10 -21.20 -1.33
C GLY A 150 -4.37 -21.79 -1.95
N PRO A 151 -5.60 -21.48 -1.47
CA PRO A 151 -5.94 -20.64 -0.31
C PRO A 151 -5.40 -21.19 1.03
N GLY A 152 -5.22 -20.31 2.03
CA GLY A 152 -4.78 -20.69 3.38
C GLY A 152 -3.28 -20.52 3.70
N SER A 153 -2.49 -19.90 2.82
CA SER A 153 -1.09 -19.59 3.13
C SER A 153 -0.94 -18.23 3.82
N ALA A 154 -0.11 -18.18 4.86
CA ALA A 154 0.41 -16.92 5.39
C ALA A 154 1.20 -16.17 4.32
N SER A 155 1.31 -14.85 4.48
CA SER A 155 2.05 -13.90 3.62
C SER A 155 3.58 -14.09 3.61
N ILE A 156 4.07 -15.13 4.30
CA ILE A 156 5.49 -15.39 4.55
C ILE A 156 6.32 -15.53 3.27
N TRP A 157 5.75 -16.05 2.19
CA TRP A 157 6.46 -16.23 0.92
C TRP A 157 6.74 -14.90 0.25
N LEU A 158 5.76 -14.00 0.23
CA LEU A 158 5.98 -12.63 -0.26
C LEU A 158 6.86 -11.83 0.70
N HIS A 159 6.77 -12.11 2.00
CA HIS A 159 7.54 -11.42 3.03
C HIS A 159 9.02 -11.76 2.96
N MET A 160 9.38 -13.04 3.08
CA MET A 160 10.78 -13.49 3.16
C MET A 160 11.35 -13.95 1.82
N GLY A 161 10.50 -14.20 0.82
CA GLY A 161 10.91 -14.68 -0.50
C GLY A 161 10.81 -13.64 -1.62
N SER A 162 10.19 -12.48 -1.38
CA SER A 162 9.95 -11.49 -2.45
C SER A 162 10.22 -10.04 -2.05
N TRP A 163 9.29 -9.36 -1.37
CA TRP A 163 9.27 -7.89 -1.29
C TRP A 163 9.74 -7.30 0.04
N GLY A 164 9.88 -8.10 1.09
CA GLY A 164 10.33 -7.63 2.40
C GLY A 164 11.76 -7.08 2.39
N PRO A 165 12.17 -6.25 3.36
CA PRO A 165 13.50 -5.64 3.38
C PRO A 165 14.62 -6.64 3.64
N LYS A 166 14.30 -7.77 4.29
CA LYS A 166 15.19 -8.93 4.43
C LYS A 166 14.57 -10.09 3.68
N ARG A 167 15.39 -10.88 3.01
CA ARG A 167 14.96 -12.11 2.36
C ARG A 167 15.79 -13.30 2.85
N LEU A 168 15.22 -14.49 2.73
CA LEU A 168 15.98 -15.71 2.88
C LEU A 168 16.98 -15.81 1.71
N LYS A 169 18.27 -16.00 2.03
CA LYS A 169 19.25 -16.33 1.02
C LYS A 169 18.96 -17.75 0.52
N SER A 170 18.73 -17.87 -0.78
CA SER A 170 18.53 -19.14 -1.47
C SER A 170 19.50 -19.23 -2.63
N ASP A 171 20.14 -20.38 -2.76
CA ASP A 171 21.01 -20.70 -3.90
C ASP A 171 20.19 -21.19 -5.11
N ALA A 172 18.85 -21.30 -5.00
CA ALA A 172 17.98 -21.68 -6.11
C ALA A 172 18.04 -20.67 -7.27
N PRO A 173 17.98 -21.14 -8.54
CA PRO A 173 17.86 -22.53 -8.97
C PRO A 173 19.18 -23.32 -8.95
N ASN A 174 20.31 -22.69 -8.65
CA ASN A 174 21.67 -23.25 -8.70
C ASN A 174 22.03 -24.01 -7.41
N MET A 175 21.12 -24.85 -6.91
CA MET A 175 21.40 -25.70 -5.75
C MET A 175 22.21 -26.91 -6.16
N ALA A 176 23.30 -27.20 -5.42
CA ALA A 176 24.15 -28.37 -5.70
C ALA A 176 23.40 -29.70 -5.53
N ASP A 177 22.48 -29.76 -4.57
CA ASP A 177 21.53 -30.86 -4.38
C ASP A 177 20.16 -30.27 -3.96
N PRO A 178 19.14 -30.26 -4.84
CA PRO A 178 17.83 -29.72 -4.54
C PRO A 178 17.01 -30.59 -3.58
N THR A 179 17.47 -31.80 -3.25
CA THR A 179 16.79 -32.71 -2.31
C THR A 179 17.32 -32.59 -0.88
N LYS A 180 18.52 -32.03 -0.71
CA LYS A 180 19.12 -31.81 0.61
C LYS A 180 18.45 -30.61 1.30
N GLN A 181 17.96 -30.82 2.51
CA GLN A 181 17.51 -29.71 3.37
C GLN A 181 18.69 -28.79 3.71
N PRO A 182 18.52 -27.46 3.67
CA PRO A 182 19.59 -26.53 3.99
C PRO A 182 19.95 -26.63 5.48
N ASP A 183 21.26 -26.61 5.77
CA ASP A 183 21.78 -26.67 7.14
C ASP A 183 21.53 -25.37 7.92
N SER A 184 21.22 -24.26 7.22
CA SER A 184 20.87 -22.98 7.82
C SER A 184 19.96 -22.15 6.90
N PHE A 185 19.27 -21.17 7.48
CA PHE A 185 18.38 -20.24 6.79
C PHE A 185 18.88 -18.79 6.94
N PRO A 186 20.02 -18.42 6.31
CA PRO A 186 20.58 -17.09 6.48
C PRO A 186 19.70 -16.02 5.82
N PHE A 187 19.65 -14.85 6.46
CA PHE A 187 19.00 -13.66 5.92
C PHE A 187 20.00 -12.72 5.26
N GLU A 188 19.56 -12.05 4.20
CA GLU A 188 20.30 -10.98 3.57
C GLU A 188 19.40 -9.76 3.29
N ASP A 189 20.02 -8.60 3.09
CA ASP A 189 19.30 -7.41 2.62
C ASP A 189 18.72 -7.64 1.23
N ASN A 190 17.46 -7.26 1.07
CA ASN A 190 16.77 -7.43 -0.18
C ASN A 190 16.88 -6.17 -1.05
N ALA A 191 17.83 -6.20 -1.99
CA ALA A 191 18.08 -5.10 -2.91
C ALA A 191 16.89 -4.76 -3.83
N ILE A 192 15.94 -5.69 -4.00
CA ILE A 192 14.71 -5.49 -4.81
C ILE A 192 13.46 -5.24 -3.95
N SER A 193 13.63 -4.95 -2.65
CA SER A 193 12.50 -4.57 -1.80
C SER A 193 11.79 -3.34 -2.36
N LEU A 194 10.45 -3.31 -2.24
CA LEU A 194 9.64 -2.16 -2.67
C LEU A 194 9.75 -0.96 -1.73
N LEU A 195 10.58 -1.03 -0.68
CA LEU A 195 10.57 -0.07 0.41
C LEU A 195 11.12 1.30 0.00
N ASP A 196 11.85 1.41 -1.11
CA ASP A 196 12.19 2.71 -1.67
C ASP A 196 10.96 3.40 -2.30
N GLN A 197 9.99 2.65 -2.84
CA GLN A 197 8.80 3.15 -3.54
C GLN A 197 7.52 3.23 -2.69
N SER A 198 7.26 2.24 -1.83
CA SER A 198 6.02 2.09 -1.09
C SER A 198 6.25 1.58 0.33
N ASP A 199 5.38 1.93 1.26
CA ASP A 199 5.31 1.22 2.53
C ASP A 199 4.62 -0.12 2.32
N ILE A 200 5.12 -1.15 2.99
CA ILE A 200 4.79 -2.54 2.67
C ILE A 200 4.07 -3.14 3.87
N VAL A 201 2.89 -3.74 3.66
CA VAL A 201 2.10 -4.38 4.72
C VAL A 201 1.74 -5.79 4.29
N PHE A 202 2.37 -6.77 4.93
CA PHE A 202 2.06 -8.19 4.77
C PHE A 202 0.88 -8.55 5.68
N VAL A 203 -0.16 -9.14 5.10
CA VAL A 203 -1.44 -9.41 5.74
C VAL A 203 -1.72 -10.91 5.70
N ASP A 204 -1.99 -11.50 6.87
CA ASP A 204 -2.36 -12.91 6.99
C ASP A 204 -3.89 -13.02 7.15
N PRO A 205 -4.63 -13.57 6.17
CA PRO A 205 -6.08 -13.79 6.32
C PRO A 205 -6.44 -14.72 7.50
N PRO A 206 -7.71 -14.73 7.98
CA PRO A 206 -8.13 -15.59 9.08
C PRO A 206 -7.85 -17.07 8.83
N GLY A 207 -7.26 -17.75 9.83
CA GLY A 207 -6.85 -19.14 9.70
C GLY A 207 -5.46 -19.32 9.08
N THR A 208 -4.68 -18.25 8.91
CA THR A 208 -3.30 -18.31 8.40
C THR A 208 -2.35 -17.58 9.32
N GLY A 209 -1.09 -18.04 9.40
CA GLY A 209 -0.05 -17.40 10.22
C GLY A 209 -0.48 -17.29 11.69
N LEU A 210 -0.57 -16.05 12.18
CA LEU A 210 -1.03 -15.72 13.53
C LEU A 210 -2.44 -15.10 13.54
N SER A 211 -3.23 -15.28 12.49
CA SER A 211 -4.57 -14.70 12.37
C SER A 211 -5.69 -15.69 12.69
N THR A 212 -6.71 -15.25 13.42
CA THR A 212 -7.87 -16.07 13.77
C THR A 212 -9.15 -15.24 13.83
N ALA A 213 -10.31 -15.88 13.67
CA ALA A 213 -11.61 -15.24 13.82
C ALA A 213 -11.87 -14.78 15.26
N ILE A 214 -12.77 -13.83 15.43
CA ILE A 214 -13.21 -13.35 16.75
C ILE A 214 -14.56 -13.97 17.07
N ALA A 215 -14.65 -14.60 18.24
CA ALA A 215 -15.87 -15.24 18.71
C ALA A 215 -17.05 -14.23 18.74
N PRO A 216 -18.27 -14.65 18.32
CA PRO A 216 -18.70 -16.03 18.10
C PRO A 216 -18.39 -16.60 16.71
N LEU A 217 -17.73 -15.83 15.82
CA LEU A 217 -17.31 -16.34 14.53
C LEU A 217 -16.13 -17.29 14.69
N LYS A 218 -16.06 -18.26 13.78
CA LYS A 218 -14.95 -19.19 13.61
C LYS A 218 -14.26 -18.92 12.28
N ASN A 219 -13.00 -19.33 12.13
CA ASN A 219 -12.26 -19.18 10.86
C ASN A 219 -13.06 -19.71 9.67
N GLY A 220 -13.71 -20.87 9.83
CA GLY A 220 -14.52 -21.49 8.80
C GLY A 220 -15.71 -20.67 8.31
N ASP A 221 -16.20 -19.71 9.10
CA ASP A 221 -17.26 -18.78 8.72
C ASP A 221 -16.74 -17.64 7.81
N LEU A 222 -15.41 -17.45 7.76
CA LEU A 222 -14.74 -16.39 7.02
C LEU A 222 -13.98 -16.89 5.78
N TRP A 223 -14.07 -18.18 5.46
CA TRP A 223 -13.36 -18.78 4.32
C TRP A 223 -14.15 -18.77 3.01
N GLY A 224 -15.39 -18.30 3.02
CA GLY A 224 -16.15 -18.03 1.80
C GLY A 224 -15.47 -16.94 0.98
N THR A 225 -15.49 -17.04 -0.35
CA THR A 225 -14.77 -16.10 -1.24
C THR A 225 -15.08 -14.64 -0.94
N ASP A 226 -16.35 -14.30 -0.71
CA ASP A 226 -16.79 -12.94 -0.42
C ASP A 226 -16.45 -12.55 1.03
N ASP A 227 -16.63 -13.45 2.00
CA ASP A 227 -16.34 -13.20 3.42
C ASP A 227 -14.84 -12.97 3.66
N ASP A 228 -13.98 -13.78 3.03
CA ASP A 228 -12.52 -13.68 3.05
C ASP A 228 -12.06 -12.35 2.44
N ALA A 229 -12.60 -11.96 1.29
CA ALA A 229 -12.26 -10.67 0.67
C ALA A 229 -12.78 -9.49 1.50
N GLN A 230 -13.97 -9.60 2.07
CA GLN A 230 -14.57 -8.54 2.87
C GLN A 230 -13.81 -8.33 4.19
N VAL A 231 -13.37 -9.40 4.88
CA VAL A 231 -12.62 -9.27 6.14
C VAL A 231 -11.23 -8.67 5.90
N VAL A 232 -10.58 -8.98 4.78
CA VAL A 232 -9.33 -8.33 4.37
C VAL A 232 -9.56 -6.85 4.04
N ALA A 233 -10.66 -6.49 3.37
CA ALA A 233 -11.02 -5.09 3.13
C ALA A 233 -11.27 -4.32 4.45
N ASP A 234 -11.95 -4.94 5.41
CA ASP A 234 -12.19 -4.37 6.75
C ASP A 234 -10.88 -4.19 7.53
N PHE A 235 -9.92 -5.12 7.39
CA PHE A 235 -8.56 -4.96 7.91
C PHE A 235 -7.85 -3.76 7.27
N ILE A 236 -7.90 -3.60 5.95
CA ILE A 236 -7.25 -2.45 5.26
C ILE A 236 -7.81 -1.12 5.80
N THR A 237 -9.11 -1.04 6.03
CA THR A 237 -9.75 0.12 6.66
C THR A 237 -9.24 0.32 8.09
N SER A 238 -9.13 -0.73 8.88
CA SER A 238 -8.64 -0.68 10.27
C SER A 238 -7.18 -0.24 10.34
N TYR A 239 -6.30 -0.79 9.50
CA TYR A 239 -4.90 -0.38 9.35
C TYR A 239 -4.78 1.08 8.92
N THR A 240 -5.57 1.49 7.92
CA THR A 240 -5.57 2.87 7.43
C THR A 240 -5.94 3.86 8.53
N ASN A 241 -6.92 3.50 9.37
CA ASN A 241 -7.33 4.33 10.50
C ASN A 241 -6.30 4.34 11.63
N LYS A 242 -5.76 3.18 12.02
CA LYS A 242 -4.75 3.07 13.10
C LYS A 242 -3.50 3.91 12.80
N TYR A 243 -3.05 3.90 11.55
CA TYR A 243 -1.79 4.53 11.13
C TYR A 243 -1.96 5.87 10.40
N ASN A 244 -3.19 6.40 10.36
CA ASN A 244 -3.54 7.66 9.70
C ASN A 244 -3.01 7.70 8.25
N ARG A 245 -3.38 6.71 7.44
CA ARG A 245 -2.95 6.54 6.03
C ARG A 245 -4.04 6.90 5.02
N GLN A 246 -5.03 7.69 5.41
CA GLN A 246 -6.15 8.07 4.55
C GLN A 246 -5.67 8.81 3.30
N SER A 247 -4.65 9.69 3.42
CA SER A 247 -4.08 10.45 2.29
C SER A 247 -3.14 9.64 1.39
N SER A 248 -2.63 8.51 1.84
CA SER A 248 -1.72 7.68 1.02
C SER A 248 -2.45 7.04 -0.16
N PRO A 249 -1.82 6.85 -1.33
CA PRO A 249 -2.29 5.92 -2.35
C PRO A 249 -2.24 4.48 -1.82
N LYS A 250 -3.19 3.61 -2.20
CA LYS A 250 -3.20 2.20 -1.78
C LYS A 250 -3.09 1.28 -2.98
N TYR A 251 -2.22 0.30 -2.85
CA TYR A 251 -2.03 -0.76 -3.82
C TYR A 251 -2.30 -2.10 -3.16
N LEU A 252 -2.90 -3.01 -3.92
CA LEU A 252 -3.19 -4.36 -3.49
C LEU A 252 -2.37 -5.32 -4.34
N TYR A 253 -1.71 -6.30 -3.69
CA TYR A 253 -0.89 -7.28 -4.35
C TYR A 253 -1.19 -8.67 -3.79
N GLY A 254 -1.60 -9.59 -4.65
CA GLY A 254 -1.86 -10.97 -4.27
C GLY A 254 -1.17 -11.95 -5.21
N GLU A 255 -0.51 -12.96 -4.64
CA GLU A 255 0.13 -14.05 -5.39
C GLU A 255 -0.77 -15.29 -5.45
N SER A 256 -0.76 -16.02 -6.56
CA SER A 256 -1.54 -17.26 -6.74
C SER A 256 -3.04 -17.01 -6.52
N TYR A 257 -3.71 -17.76 -5.63
CA TYR A 257 -5.11 -17.49 -5.24
C TYR A 257 -5.31 -16.04 -4.74
N GLY A 258 -4.28 -15.40 -4.20
CA GLY A 258 -4.29 -13.97 -3.85
C GLY A 258 -4.64 -13.08 -5.05
N GLY A 259 -4.34 -13.50 -6.27
CA GLY A 259 -4.74 -12.81 -7.51
C GLY A 259 -6.25 -12.85 -7.75
N ILE A 260 -6.96 -13.87 -7.26
CA ILE A 260 -8.43 -13.95 -7.29
C ILE A 260 -9.02 -13.10 -6.16
N ARG A 261 -8.44 -13.16 -4.95
CA ARG A 261 -8.84 -12.33 -3.81
C ARG A 261 -8.76 -10.83 -4.12
N THR A 262 -7.69 -10.41 -4.79
CA THR A 262 -7.37 -8.98 -5.01
C THR A 262 -8.49 -8.15 -5.65
N PRO A 263 -9.07 -8.51 -6.81
CA PRO A 263 -10.16 -7.74 -7.41
C PRO A 263 -11.43 -7.72 -6.54
N ILE A 264 -11.68 -8.76 -5.77
CA ILE A 264 -12.85 -8.84 -4.87
C ILE A 264 -12.64 -7.91 -3.68
N VAL A 265 -11.45 -7.94 -3.05
CA VAL A 265 -11.06 -6.98 -1.99
C VAL A 265 -11.19 -5.56 -2.51
N ALA A 266 -10.69 -5.27 -3.72
CA ALA A 266 -10.81 -3.93 -4.32
C ALA A 266 -12.28 -3.49 -4.45
N ASN A 267 -13.15 -4.38 -4.93
CA ASN A 267 -14.58 -4.11 -5.03
C ASN A 267 -15.23 -3.91 -3.64
N CYS A 268 -14.98 -4.80 -2.68
CA CYS A 268 -15.48 -4.68 -1.30
C CYS A 268 -15.04 -3.37 -0.66
N TRP A 269 -13.76 -3.06 -0.74
CA TRP A 269 -13.17 -1.87 -0.11
C TRP A 269 -13.66 -0.57 -0.77
N SER A 270 -13.82 -0.54 -2.09
CA SER A 270 -14.37 0.62 -2.81
C SER A 270 -15.79 1.00 -2.37
N ARG A 271 -16.56 0.06 -1.82
CA ARG A 271 -17.91 0.30 -1.29
C ARG A 271 -17.88 0.83 0.15
N GLN A 272 -16.78 0.63 0.87
CA GLN A 272 -16.59 1.13 2.24
C GLN A 272 -16.12 2.60 2.26
N VAL A 273 -15.41 3.02 1.22
CA VAL A 273 -14.84 4.37 1.12
C VAL A 273 -15.77 5.25 0.28
N PRO A 274 -16.13 6.47 0.73
CA PRO A 274 -16.89 7.40 -0.08
C PRO A 274 -16.18 7.65 -1.43
N ALA A 275 -16.96 7.72 -2.53
CA ALA A 275 -16.46 7.74 -3.91
C ALA A 275 -15.46 8.86 -4.28
N ALA A 276 -15.20 9.82 -3.37
CA ALA A 276 -14.32 10.96 -3.60
C ALA A 276 -12.81 10.65 -3.47
N THR A 277 -12.40 9.43 -3.06
CA THR A 277 -10.99 9.15 -2.68
C THR A 277 -10.19 8.34 -3.71
N PHE A 278 -10.80 7.88 -4.82
CA PHE A 278 -10.07 7.12 -5.84
C PHE A 278 -10.37 7.62 -7.26
N PRO A 279 -9.36 8.15 -7.99
CA PRO A 279 -9.46 8.22 -9.44
C PRO A 279 -9.30 6.80 -9.98
N ILE A 280 -10.42 6.09 -10.14
CA ILE A 280 -10.45 4.86 -10.92
C ILE A 280 -10.20 5.28 -12.38
N ARG A 281 -9.03 4.95 -12.94
CA ARG A 281 -8.87 4.95 -14.40
C ARG A 281 -9.69 3.77 -14.95
N PRO A 282 -10.72 4.00 -15.77
CA PRO A 282 -11.59 2.93 -16.22
C PRO A 282 -10.84 2.06 -17.22
N ALA A 283 -10.36 0.90 -16.78
CA ALA A 283 -10.33 -0.27 -17.64
C ALA A 283 -11.74 -0.89 -17.59
N SER A 284 -12.37 -1.03 -18.74
CA SER A 284 -13.70 -1.60 -19.00
C SER A 284 -14.24 -2.51 -17.88
N ARG A 285 -15.34 -2.08 -17.24
CA ARG A 285 -16.10 -2.83 -16.23
C ARG A 285 -16.49 -4.24 -16.74
N PRO A 286 -16.11 -5.34 -16.07
CA PRO A 286 -16.86 -6.57 -16.15
C PRO A 286 -18.05 -6.47 -15.18
N GLY A 287 -19.26 -6.73 -15.68
CA GLY A 287 -20.50 -6.68 -14.91
C GLY A 287 -20.53 -7.68 -13.75
N CYS A 288 -21.18 -7.28 -12.67
CA CYS A 288 -21.45 -8.08 -11.48
C CYS A 288 -22.41 -9.22 -11.85
N TRP A 289 -22.06 -10.47 -11.56
CA TRP A 289 -22.99 -11.60 -11.59
C TRP A 289 -23.87 -11.56 -10.34
N THR A 290 -24.97 -10.83 -10.42
CA THR A 290 -26.07 -10.91 -9.46
C THR A 290 -27.38 -10.94 -10.23
N ASP A 291 -27.71 -12.09 -10.80
CA ASP A 291 -29.11 -12.50 -11.00
C ASP A 291 -29.18 -14.03 -11.11
N SER A 292 -29.79 -14.65 -10.10
CA SER A 292 -30.06 -16.09 -10.00
C SER A 292 -31.36 -16.48 -10.72
N SER A 293 -31.65 -15.89 -11.89
CA SER A 293 -32.87 -16.19 -12.64
C SER A 293 -32.70 -16.26 -14.16
N SER A 294 -31.58 -16.77 -14.69
CA SER A 294 -31.58 -17.33 -16.06
C SER A 294 -30.42 -18.30 -16.35
N ILE A 295 -30.51 -19.53 -15.85
CA ILE A 295 -29.73 -20.64 -16.41
C ILE A 295 -30.58 -21.28 -17.51
N ARG A 296 -30.40 -20.85 -18.77
CA ARG A 296 -30.68 -21.75 -19.90
C ARG A 296 -29.46 -22.64 -20.08
N ARG A 297 -29.66 -23.94 -19.85
CA ARG A 297 -28.68 -24.98 -20.20
C ARG A 297 -28.47 -24.93 -21.71
N SER A 298 -27.24 -24.64 -22.14
CA SER A 298 -26.75 -25.03 -23.46
C SER A 298 -25.66 -26.07 -23.27
N SER A 299 -26.05 -27.32 -23.43
CA SER A 299 -25.17 -28.48 -23.59
C SER A 299 -24.29 -28.28 -24.81
N ILE A 300 -22.97 -28.27 -24.64
CA ILE A 300 -22.02 -28.47 -25.73
C ILE A 300 -21.57 -29.93 -25.67
N THR A 301 -22.13 -30.73 -26.57
CA THR A 301 -21.65 -32.05 -26.94
C THR A 301 -20.60 -31.84 -28.03
N THR A 302 -19.36 -32.27 -27.81
CA THR A 302 -18.35 -32.37 -28.88
C THR A 302 -18.12 -33.86 -29.13
N PRO A 303 -18.28 -34.36 -30.37
CA PRO A 303 -18.01 -35.75 -30.67
C PRO A 303 -16.51 -36.00 -30.83
N ILE A 304 -16.07 -37.12 -30.26
CA ILE A 304 -14.78 -37.76 -30.51
C ILE A 304 -14.79 -38.29 -31.94
N ALA A 305 -13.76 -37.95 -32.73
CA ALA A 305 -13.43 -38.66 -33.96
C ALA A 305 -12.12 -39.41 -33.75
N THR A 306 -12.18 -40.68 -34.14
CA THR A 306 -11.20 -41.77 -34.13
C THR A 306 -9.88 -41.45 -34.82
#